data_AF-A0A968PFM5-F1
#
_entry.id   AF-A0A968PFM5-F1
#
_cell.length_a   1.000
_cell.length_b   1.000
_cell.length_c   1.000
_cell.angle_alpha   90.00
_cell.angle_beta   90.00
_cell.angle_gamma   90.00
#
_symmetry.space_group_name_H-M   'P 1'
#
loop_
_entity.id
_entity.type
_entity.pdbx_description
1 polymer ?
#
loop_
_entity_poly.entity_id
_entity_poly.type
_entity_poly.pdbx_seq_one_letter_code
_entity_poly.pdbx_strand_id
1 'polypeptide(L)'
;MESRQRSDSLAFFVVQLLLAYTQGNTLILTLDDMQWADSRSWDLVLDVARIVALRPVMMMLAYRPPEATPEQHLSGIDRSRIAALNELNALDTHHSINLEPLSNIAVMELVSAELDSQPVESELLAWLIERGHGNPLFIEETIKMLREQKTVAFIAERQQWEFAADQVLHAIPPTLKGVIQTRLDRLEPGTQLTCKVASVVGRVFAARVVAGIYPFPNEVKSLNNWLETLAQLDITPLESQTPELRYQFKSALMQEVAYTSLLMTQRQALHQAVAEWYEREYGDDLDTFVPLLADHYSHTEQWGRFLDFCRTRRAGRRPPLCQRRSLELSNAGHQCAARQGDIAFGAGLSATALSVAAKTGRSLCPHQQLRPARA
;
A
#
# COMPACT_ATOMS: atom_id res chain seq x y z
N MET A 1 23.94 -23.70 -8.97
CA MET A 1 25.05 -22.74 -8.79
C MET A 1 24.69 -21.34 -9.31
N GLU A 2 24.21 -21.19 -10.54
CA GLU A 2 23.95 -19.86 -11.15
C GLU A 2 22.92 -18.97 -10.42
N SER A 3 21.89 -19.54 -9.78
CA SER A 3 20.87 -18.74 -9.08
C SER A 3 21.36 -18.10 -7.77
N ARG A 4 22.27 -18.75 -7.03
CA ARG A 4 22.90 -18.16 -5.83
C ARG A 4 23.87 -17.06 -6.24
N GLN A 5 24.73 -17.34 -7.21
CA GLN A 5 25.73 -16.40 -7.71
C GLN A 5 25.11 -15.08 -8.24
N ARG A 6 23.88 -15.13 -8.79
CA ARG A 6 23.12 -13.92 -9.19
C ARG A 6 22.48 -13.18 -8.03
N SER A 7 21.94 -13.90 -7.03
CA SER A 7 21.43 -13.28 -5.81
C SER A 7 22.54 -12.54 -5.08
N ASP A 8 23.71 -13.18 -4.96
CA ASP A 8 24.91 -12.61 -4.37
C ASP A 8 25.39 -11.36 -5.14
N SER A 9 25.29 -11.38 -6.47
CA SER A 9 25.64 -10.24 -7.32
C SER A 9 24.68 -9.06 -7.16
N LEU A 10 23.37 -9.33 -7.03
CA LEU A 10 22.36 -8.30 -6.80
C LEU A 10 22.49 -7.70 -5.40
N ALA A 11 22.62 -8.53 -4.36
CA ALA A 11 22.84 -8.07 -2.99
C ALA A 11 24.10 -7.21 -2.90
N PHE A 12 25.20 -7.65 -3.52
CA PHE A 12 26.42 -6.86 -3.60
C PHE A 12 26.19 -5.51 -4.30
N PHE A 13 25.51 -5.50 -5.45
CA PHE A 13 25.21 -4.26 -6.16
C PHE A 13 24.36 -3.29 -5.32
N VAL A 14 23.29 -3.79 -4.69
CA VAL A 14 22.43 -3.01 -3.79
C VAL A 14 23.23 -2.45 -2.63
N VAL A 15 24.09 -3.25 -1.99
CA VAL A 15 24.98 -2.77 -0.93
C VAL A 15 25.90 -1.67 -1.42
N GLN A 16 26.57 -1.84 -2.56
CA GLN A 16 27.47 -0.81 -3.11
C GLN A 16 26.71 0.48 -3.39
N LEU A 17 25.49 0.38 -3.92
CA LEU A 17 24.62 1.53 -4.13
C LEU A 17 24.28 2.23 -2.81
N LEU A 18 23.82 1.48 -1.80
CA LEU A 18 23.50 2.03 -0.48
C LEU A 18 24.71 2.73 0.13
N LEU A 19 25.89 2.09 0.10
CA LEU A 19 27.14 2.67 0.60
C LEU A 19 27.55 3.92 -0.19
N ALA A 20 27.33 3.97 -1.49
CA ALA A 20 27.58 5.18 -2.29
C ALA A 20 26.69 6.36 -1.86
N TYR A 21 25.49 6.10 -1.33
CA TYR A 21 24.62 7.12 -0.74
C TYR A 21 25.02 7.51 0.70
N THR A 22 25.82 6.71 1.40
CA THR A 22 26.27 7.01 2.77
C THR A 22 27.35 8.09 2.86
N GLN A 23 27.62 8.89 1.82
CA GLN A 23 28.72 9.89 1.67
C GLN A 23 29.11 10.69 2.95
N GLY A 24 29.71 10.04 3.94
CA GLY A 24 29.94 10.58 5.29
C GLY A 24 28.72 10.65 6.23
N ASN A 25 27.52 10.20 5.82
CA ASN A 25 26.28 10.30 6.61
C ASN A 25 25.60 8.94 6.81
N THR A 26 24.81 8.82 7.88
CA THR A 26 23.96 7.64 8.11
C THR A 26 22.79 7.62 7.14
N LEU A 27 22.64 6.52 6.41
CA LEU A 27 21.48 6.24 5.55
C LEU A 27 20.41 5.48 6.35
N ILE A 28 19.17 5.94 6.33
CA ILE A 28 18.03 5.19 6.86
C ILE A 28 17.24 4.62 5.68
N LEU A 29 17.15 3.30 5.59
CA LEU A 29 16.37 2.58 4.59
C LEU A 29 15.10 2.03 5.25
N THR A 30 13.95 2.58 4.91
CA THR A 30 12.64 2.12 5.37
C THR A 30 12.00 1.22 4.31
N LEU A 31 11.68 -0.01 4.68
CA LEU A 31 10.90 -0.93 3.87
C LEU A 31 9.57 -1.19 4.57
N ASP A 32 8.50 -0.70 3.98
CA ASP A 32 7.14 -0.83 4.51
C ASP A 32 6.41 -2.01 3.88
N ASP A 33 5.36 -2.48 4.55
CA ASP A 33 4.45 -3.51 4.03
C ASP A 33 5.14 -4.84 3.62
N MET A 34 6.26 -5.19 4.29
CA MET A 34 7.11 -6.33 3.95
C MET A 34 6.40 -7.70 4.06
N GLN A 35 5.19 -7.77 4.64
CA GLN A 35 4.36 -8.98 4.58
C GLN A 35 3.97 -9.40 3.16
N TRP A 36 3.98 -8.48 2.20
CA TRP A 36 3.69 -8.77 0.79
C TRP A 36 4.92 -9.15 -0.02
N ALA A 37 6.12 -9.05 0.58
CA ALA A 37 7.35 -9.38 -0.11
C ALA A 37 7.45 -10.89 -0.38
N ASP A 38 7.89 -11.25 -1.60
CA ASP A 38 8.13 -12.64 -1.94
C ASP A 38 9.38 -13.19 -1.24
N SER A 39 9.59 -14.51 -1.33
CA SER A 39 10.74 -15.17 -0.68
C SER A 39 12.09 -14.58 -1.09
N ARG A 40 12.25 -14.15 -2.35
CA ARG A 40 13.52 -13.62 -2.85
C ARG A 40 13.79 -12.20 -2.40
N SER A 41 12.73 -11.39 -2.28
CA SER A 41 12.81 -10.08 -1.67
C SER A 41 13.24 -10.17 -0.21
N TRP A 42 12.71 -11.14 0.53
CA TRP A 42 13.18 -11.44 1.89
C TRP A 42 14.64 -11.87 1.91
N ASP A 43 15.05 -12.82 1.07
CA ASP A 43 16.47 -13.25 0.96
C ASP A 43 17.40 -12.06 0.70
N LEU A 44 17.05 -11.16 -0.23
CA LEU A 44 17.83 -9.96 -0.53
C LEU A 44 17.93 -9.02 0.68
N VAL A 45 16.83 -8.81 1.41
CA VAL A 45 16.82 -7.99 2.62
C VAL A 45 17.74 -8.57 3.70
N LEU A 46 17.74 -9.89 3.88
CA LEU A 46 18.66 -10.58 4.79
C LEU A 46 20.12 -10.39 4.39
N ASP A 47 20.42 -10.62 3.11
CA ASP A 47 21.78 -10.50 2.58
C ASP A 47 22.30 -9.07 2.76
N VAL A 48 21.49 -8.06 2.43
CA VAL A 48 21.83 -6.65 2.65
C VAL A 48 22.01 -6.36 4.13
N ALA A 49 21.08 -6.77 5.00
CA ALA A 49 21.14 -6.54 6.45
C ALA A 49 22.44 -7.10 7.06
N ARG A 50 22.85 -8.32 6.66
CA ARG A 50 24.10 -8.95 7.10
C ARG A 50 25.32 -8.14 6.68
N ILE A 51 25.32 -7.61 5.46
CA ILE A 51 26.49 -6.89 4.91
C ILE A 51 26.58 -5.47 5.50
N VAL A 52 25.44 -4.81 5.76
CA VAL A 52 25.41 -3.42 6.25
C VAL A 52 25.37 -3.30 7.77
N ALA A 53 25.31 -4.41 8.52
CA ALA A 53 25.24 -4.42 9.99
C ALA A 53 26.27 -3.53 10.70
N LEU A 54 27.47 -3.39 10.14
CA LEU A 54 28.57 -2.57 10.70
C LEU A 54 28.89 -1.33 9.85
N ARG A 55 27.92 -0.85 9.07
CA ARG A 55 28.05 0.30 8.16
C ARG A 55 27.10 1.41 8.64
N PRO A 56 27.26 2.67 8.19
CA PRO A 56 26.35 3.76 8.53
C PRO A 56 25.02 3.64 7.78
N VAL A 57 24.36 2.49 7.87
CA VAL A 57 23.07 2.18 7.27
C VAL A 57 22.17 1.59 8.35
N MET A 58 21.04 2.23 8.63
CA MET A 58 19.99 1.70 9.48
C MET A 58 18.85 1.21 8.59
N MET A 59 18.51 -0.08 8.70
CA MET A 59 17.35 -0.65 8.01
C MET A 59 16.16 -0.73 8.96
N MET A 60 15.02 -0.18 8.55
CA MET A 60 13.75 -0.25 9.28
C MET A 60 12.77 -1.07 8.44
N LEU A 61 12.31 -2.19 8.98
CA LEU A 61 11.35 -3.08 8.34
C LEU A 61 10.02 -2.98 9.07
N ALA A 62 8.97 -2.53 8.39
CA ALA A 62 7.61 -2.58 8.89
C ALA A 62 6.86 -3.73 8.20
N TYR A 63 6.24 -4.60 9.00
CA TYR A 63 5.51 -5.75 8.49
C TYR A 63 4.43 -6.22 9.46
N ARG A 64 3.41 -6.88 8.93
CA ARG A 64 2.47 -7.66 9.75
C ARG A 64 3.10 -9.00 10.14
N PRO A 65 3.20 -9.34 11.44
CA PRO A 65 3.74 -10.62 11.87
C PRO A 65 2.91 -11.79 11.30
N PRO A 66 3.54 -12.92 10.95
CA PRO A 66 2.80 -14.11 10.54
C PRO A 66 1.88 -14.57 11.68
N GLU A 67 0.61 -14.83 11.35
CA GLU A 67 -0.36 -15.32 12.33
C GLU A 67 0.06 -16.74 12.77
N ALA A 68 0.33 -16.90 14.07
CA ALA A 68 0.65 -18.20 14.66
C ALA A 68 -0.65 -18.99 14.89
N THR A 69 -1.31 -19.45 13.83
CA THR A 69 -2.42 -20.39 13.95
C THR A 69 -1.88 -21.83 13.96
N PRO A 70 -2.15 -22.65 14.99
CA PRO A 70 -1.63 -24.01 15.09
C PRO A 70 -2.08 -24.98 13.98
N GLU A 71 -3.12 -24.62 13.23
CA GLU A 71 -3.87 -25.55 12.37
C GLU A 71 -3.77 -25.28 10.87
N GLN A 72 -3.14 -24.18 10.45
CA GLN A 72 -3.03 -23.86 9.03
C GLN A 72 -1.70 -24.35 8.48
N HIS A 73 -1.76 -25.10 7.37
CA HIS A 73 -0.60 -25.40 6.54
C HIS A 73 -0.01 -24.06 6.07
N LEU A 74 0.96 -23.54 6.83
CA LEU A 74 1.67 -22.31 6.48
C LEU A 74 2.06 -22.39 5.01
N SER A 75 1.60 -21.41 4.22
CA SER A 75 1.96 -21.30 2.82
C SER A 75 3.49 -21.30 2.68
N GLY A 76 4.02 -21.67 1.51
CA GLY A 76 5.48 -21.62 1.27
C GLY A 76 6.08 -20.23 1.51
N ILE A 77 5.27 -19.18 1.32
CA ILE A 77 5.62 -17.78 1.57
C ILE A 77 5.79 -17.54 3.07
N ASP A 78 4.84 -17.99 3.91
CA ASP A 78 4.91 -17.79 5.35
C ASP A 78 6.11 -18.52 5.99
N ARG A 79 6.43 -19.72 5.52
CA ARG A 79 7.61 -20.45 6.02
C ARG A 79 8.92 -19.72 5.72
N SER A 80 9.06 -19.20 4.50
CA SER A 80 10.26 -18.47 4.07
C SER A 80 10.40 -17.17 4.86
N ARG A 81 9.29 -16.45 5.08
CA ARG A 81 9.26 -15.23 5.89
C ARG A 81 9.60 -15.50 7.36
N ILE A 82 9.03 -16.55 7.96
CA ILE A 82 9.37 -16.94 9.34
C ILE A 82 10.86 -17.28 9.47
N ALA A 83 11.41 -18.03 8.51
CA ALA A 83 12.84 -18.33 8.49
C ALA A 83 13.69 -17.05 8.40
N ALA A 84 13.35 -16.12 7.51
CA ALA A 84 14.02 -14.83 7.37
C ALA A 84 13.97 -14.02 8.68
N LEU A 85 12.80 -13.90 9.31
CA LEU A 85 12.65 -13.19 10.57
C LEU A 85 13.47 -13.82 11.71
N ASN A 86 13.55 -15.15 11.77
CA ASN A 86 14.40 -15.84 12.74
C ASN A 86 15.89 -15.55 12.51
N GLU A 87 16.33 -15.48 11.26
CA GLU A 87 17.70 -15.11 10.93
C GLU A 87 18.01 -13.64 11.25
N LEU A 88 17.08 -12.71 11.03
CA LEU A 88 17.22 -11.32 11.47
C LEU A 88 17.33 -11.23 12.98
N ASN A 89 16.46 -11.94 13.72
CA ASN A 89 16.49 -12.00 15.17
C ASN A 89 17.82 -12.53 15.74
N ALA A 90 18.55 -13.33 14.96
CA ALA A 90 19.86 -13.86 15.35
C ALA A 90 21.01 -12.86 15.11
N LEU A 91 20.78 -11.73 14.44
CA LEU A 91 21.79 -10.68 14.26
C LEU A 91 21.86 -9.82 15.52
N ASP A 92 23.07 -9.60 16.06
CA ASP A 92 23.28 -8.75 17.24
C ASP A 92 22.85 -7.29 17.03
N THR A 93 22.74 -6.85 15.78
CA THR A 93 22.33 -5.50 15.37
C THR A 93 20.83 -5.36 15.17
N HIS A 94 20.05 -6.42 15.38
CA HIS A 94 18.62 -6.42 15.17
C HIS A 94 17.87 -5.97 16.42
N HIS A 95 16.92 -5.05 16.24
CA HIS A 95 15.98 -4.63 17.27
C HIS A 95 14.56 -4.72 16.72
N SER A 96 13.69 -5.40 17.47
CA SER A 96 12.27 -5.52 17.13
C SER A 96 11.43 -4.67 18.08
N ILE A 97 10.45 -3.98 17.52
CA ILE A 97 9.41 -3.27 18.27
C ILE A 97 8.08 -3.88 17.87
N ASN A 98 7.44 -4.57 18.81
CA ASN A 98 6.08 -5.07 18.60
C ASN A 98 5.09 -3.95 18.90
N LEU A 99 4.28 -3.57 17.91
CA LEU A 99 3.24 -2.56 18.08
C LEU A 99 1.97 -3.22 18.61
N GLU A 100 1.59 -2.88 19.84
CA GLU A 100 0.33 -3.30 20.44
C GLU A 100 -0.81 -2.38 20.00
N PRO A 101 -2.07 -2.84 20.08
CA PRO A 101 -3.23 -1.95 19.93
C PRO A 101 -3.13 -0.76 20.87
N LEU A 102 -3.67 0.39 20.45
CA LEU A 102 -3.69 1.59 21.28
C LEU A 102 -4.42 1.33 22.59
N SER A 103 -3.80 1.79 23.69
CA SER A 103 -4.46 1.83 24.99
C SER A 103 -5.66 2.77 24.96
N ASN A 104 -6.61 2.60 25.89
CA ASN A 104 -7.78 3.49 25.97
C ASN A 104 -7.37 4.97 26.10
N ILE A 105 -6.27 5.28 26.79
CA ILE A 105 -5.74 6.65 26.92
C ILE A 105 -5.23 7.15 25.57
N ALA A 106 -4.47 6.34 24.83
CA ALA A 106 -3.99 6.71 23.50
C ALA A 106 -5.14 6.84 22.48
N VAL A 107 -6.21 6.05 22.61
CA VAL A 107 -7.45 6.24 21.83
C VAL A 107 -8.09 7.59 22.14
N MET A 108 -8.19 7.97 23.42
CA MET A 108 -8.70 9.30 23.80
C MET A 108 -7.88 10.44 23.19
N GLU A 109 -6.55 10.32 23.23
CA GLU A 109 -5.63 11.30 22.63
C GLU A 109 -5.80 11.37 21.11
N LEU A 110 -5.93 10.23 20.43
CA LEU A 110 -6.17 10.16 18.99
C LEU A 110 -7.52 10.81 18.62
N VAL A 111 -8.59 10.45 19.33
CA VAL A 111 -9.93 10.99 19.10
C VAL A 111 -9.93 12.51 19.30
N SER A 112 -9.25 13.00 20.34
CA SER A 112 -9.13 14.44 20.58
C SER A 112 -8.32 15.14 19.48
N ALA A 113 -7.21 14.54 19.02
CA ALA A 113 -6.41 15.08 17.92
C ALA A 113 -7.21 15.19 16.60
N GLU A 114 -8.01 14.18 16.27
CA GLU A 114 -8.87 14.17 15.07
C GLU A 114 -10.05 15.16 15.14
N LEU A 115 -10.37 15.63 16.36
CA LEU A 115 -11.48 16.54 16.67
C LEU A 115 -10.96 17.87 17.23
N ASP A 116 -9.89 18.39 16.63
CA ASP A 116 -9.34 19.73 16.88
C ASP A 116 -8.90 19.99 18.34
N SER A 117 -8.45 18.94 19.03
CA SER A 117 -8.06 18.93 20.45
C SER A 117 -9.17 19.40 21.40
N GLN A 118 -10.42 19.22 21.00
CA GLN A 118 -11.59 19.57 21.81
C GLN A 118 -12.14 18.35 22.58
N PRO A 119 -12.87 18.57 23.68
CA PRO A 119 -13.61 17.53 24.38
C PRO A 119 -14.64 16.84 23.48
N VAL A 120 -14.91 15.56 23.78
CA VAL A 120 -15.85 14.72 23.05
C VAL A 120 -16.82 14.10 24.04
N GLU A 121 -18.08 13.98 23.64
CA GLU A 121 -19.11 13.30 24.42
C GLU A 121 -18.69 11.88 24.84
N SER A 122 -18.92 11.54 26.11
CA SER A 122 -18.42 10.32 26.73
C SER A 122 -18.97 9.04 26.09
N GLU A 123 -20.20 9.06 25.57
CA GLU A 123 -20.83 7.90 24.94
C GLU A 123 -20.15 7.53 23.62
N LEU A 124 -19.84 8.52 22.77
CA LEU A 124 -19.10 8.30 21.52
C LEU A 124 -17.70 7.77 21.81
N LEU A 125 -17.00 8.35 22.79
CA LEU A 125 -15.68 7.90 23.17
C LEU A 125 -15.69 6.46 23.71
N ALA A 126 -16.65 6.12 24.58
CA ALA A 126 -16.81 4.76 25.09
C ALA A 126 -17.08 3.77 23.95
N TRP A 127 -17.93 4.14 23.00
CA TRP A 127 -18.23 3.32 21.82
C TRP A 127 -16.99 3.09 20.95
N LEU A 128 -16.20 4.14 20.67
CA LEU A 128 -14.96 4.05 19.89
C LEU A 128 -13.91 3.17 20.57
N ILE A 129 -13.79 3.27 21.91
CA ILE A 129 -12.90 2.41 22.68
C ILE A 129 -13.36 0.95 22.62
N GLU A 130 -14.64 0.70 22.84
CA GLU A 130 -15.21 -0.66 22.88
C GLU A 130 -15.10 -1.35 21.51
N ARG A 131 -15.43 -0.66 20.42
CA ARG A 131 -15.47 -1.23 19.07
C ARG A 131 -14.16 -1.12 18.31
N GLY A 132 -13.36 -0.09 18.58
CA GLY A 132 -12.10 0.13 17.89
C GLY A 132 -11.04 -0.87 18.28
N HIS A 133 -11.13 -1.48 19.46
CA HIS A 133 -10.14 -2.44 19.98
C HIS A 133 -8.69 -1.91 19.84
N GLY A 134 -8.50 -0.60 20.02
CA GLY A 134 -7.20 0.07 19.87
C GLY A 134 -6.67 0.17 18.44
N ASN A 135 -7.47 -0.07 17.41
CA ASN A 135 -7.06 0.08 16.01
C ASN A 135 -7.15 1.55 15.57
N PRO A 136 -6.02 2.25 15.32
CA PRO A 136 -6.02 3.67 14.95
C PRO A 136 -6.84 3.94 13.69
N LEU A 137 -6.69 3.09 12.66
CA LEU A 137 -7.37 3.25 11.38
C LEU A 137 -8.89 3.09 11.53
N PHE A 138 -9.37 2.22 12.41
CA PHE A 138 -10.80 2.12 12.72
C PHE A 138 -11.33 3.42 13.32
N ILE A 139 -10.60 4.00 14.27
CA ILE A 139 -11.01 5.21 14.97
C ILE A 139 -11.05 6.40 14.02
N GLU A 140 -9.96 6.65 13.28
CA GLU A 140 -9.86 7.73 12.30
C GLU A 140 -10.96 7.65 11.24
N GLU A 141 -11.14 6.47 10.63
CA GLU A 141 -12.11 6.28 9.54
C GLU A 141 -13.55 6.39 10.04
N THR A 142 -13.82 5.99 11.29
CA THR A 142 -15.12 6.19 11.92
C THR A 142 -15.38 7.68 12.14
N ILE A 143 -14.42 8.43 12.70
CA ILE A 143 -14.56 9.88 12.90
C ILE A 143 -14.79 10.60 11.57
N LYS A 144 -14.00 10.29 10.52
CA LYS A 144 -14.19 10.84 9.17
C LYS A 144 -15.58 10.55 8.64
N MET A 145 -16.05 9.30 8.75
CA MET A 145 -17.40 8.91 8.33
C MET A 145 -18.48 9.72 9.07
N LEU A 146 -18.36 9.91 10.39
CA LEU A 146 -19.32 10.67 11.18
C LEU A 146 -19.33 12.17 10.80
N ARG A 147 -18.16 12.74 10.49
CA ARG A 147 -18.05 14.13 9.99
C ARG A 147 -18.70 14.29 8.63
N GLU A 148 -18.45 13.36 7.71
CA GLU A 148 -19.10 13.31 6.39
C GLU A 148 -20.63 13.13 6.49
N GLN A 149 -21.08 12.43 7.53
CA GLN A 149 -22.51 12.26 7.86
C GLN A 149 -23.13 13.48 8.53
N LYS A 150 -22.33 14.45 8.99
CA LYS A 150 -22.77 15.57 9.83
C LYS A 150 -23.51 15.10 11.10
N THR A 151 -23.19 13.91 11.58
CA THR A 151 -23.77 13.31 12.79
C THR A 151 -22.96 13.62 14.03
N VAL A 152 -21.71 14.07 13.84
CA VAL A 152 -20.87 14.69 14.87
C VAL A 152 -20.72 16.17 14.55
N ALA A 153 -20.99 17.03 15.53
CA ALA A 153 -20.92 18.49 15.36
C ALA A 153 -20.34 19.14 16.62
N PHE A 154 -19.56 20.20 16.42
CA PHE A 154 -19.03 20.98 17.52
C PHE A 154 -20.10 21.94 18.04
N ILE A 155 -20.42 21.83 19.33
CA ILE A 155 -21.41 22.66 20.01
C ILE A 155 -20.69 23.78 20.75
N ALA A 156 -20.78 25.00 20.20
CA ALA A 156 -20.02 26.15 20.66
C ALA A 156 -20.37 26.54 22.12
N GLU A 157 -21.63 26.38 22.53
CA GLU A 157 -22.09 26.71 23.88
C GLU A 157 -21.45 25.85 24.96
N ARG A 158 -21.12 24.61 24.62
CA ARG A 158 -20.53 23.62 25.53
C ARG A 158 -19.05 23.36 25.27
N GLN A 159 -18.49 23.96 24.21
CA GLN A 159 -17.10 23.77 23.76
C GLN A 159 -16.74 22.28 23.65
N GLN A 160 -17.63 21.48 23.06
CA GLN A 160 -17.43 20.04 22.92
C GLN A 160 -18.04 19.53 21.62
N TRP A 161 -17.52 18.42 21.12
CA TRP A 161 -18.15 17.65 20.06
C TRP A 161 -19.26 16.79 20.64
N GLU A 162 -20.47 16.97 20.09
CA GLU A 162 -21.64 16.17 20.43
C GLU A 162 -22.10 15.33 19.25
N PHE A 163 -22.81 14.27 19.58
CA PHE A 163 -23.34 13.33 18.62
C PHE A 163 -24.86 13.39 18.60
N ALA A 164 -25.46 13.24 17.41
CA ALA A 164 -26.91 13.05 17.29
C ALA A 164 -27.30 11.63 17.75
N ALA A 165 -27.52 11.48 19.06
CA ALA A 165 -27.44 10.22 19.80
C ALA A 165 -28.49 9.14 19.44
N ASP A 166 -29.65 9.47 18.86
CA ASP A 166 -30.77 8.54 19.00
C ASP A 166 -30.90 7.47 17.90
N GLN A 167 -30.17 7.59 16.78
CA GLN A 167 -30.27 6.61 15.65
C GLN A 167 -28.93 6.19 15.03
N VAL A 168 -27.84 6.91 15.32
CA VAL A 168 -26.61 6.77 14.52
C VAL A 168 -25.66 5.70 15.09
N LEU A 169 -25.67 5.41 16.40
CA LEU A 169 -24.81 4.35 16.98
C LEU A 169 -25.13 2.96 16.43
N HIS A 170 -26.37 2.71 16.02
CA HIS A 170 -26.77 1.49 15.31
C HIS A 170 -26.41 1.50 13.83
N ALA A 171 -26.23 2.68 13.24
CA ALA A 171 -25.90 2.86 11.83
C ALA A 171 -24.39 2.75 11.56
N ILE A 172 -23.53 2.87 12.58
CA ILE A 172 -22.08 2.69 12.41
C ILE A 172 -21.79 1.20 12.21
N PRO A 173 -21.19 0.81 11.07
CA PRO A 173 -20.85 -0.58 10.85
C PRO A 173 -19.84 -1.07 11.89
N PRO A 174 -19.97 -2.32 12.38
CA PRO A 174 -19.10 -2.86 13.42
C PRO A 174 -17.69 -3.21 12.92
N THR A 175 -17.42 -3.09 11.62
CA THR A 175 -16.15 -3.47 11.01
C THR A 175 -15.55 -2.30 10.26
N LEU A 176 -14.22 -2.21 10.25
CA LEU A 176 -13.49 -1.21 9.46
C LEU A 176 -13.86 -1.28 7.97
N LYS A 177 -14.03 -2.49 7.42
CA LYS A 177 -14.51 -2.67 6.04
C LYS A 177 -15.88 -2.03 5.83
N GLY A 178 -16.82 -2.22 6.74
CA GLY A 178 -18.14 -1.61 6.68
C GLY A 178 -18.09 -0.07 6.78
N VAL A 179 -17.25 0.46 7.66
CA VAL A 179 -17.03 1.92 7.80
C VAL A 179 -16.51 2.49 6.49
N ILE A 180 -15.46 1.92 5.92
CA ILE A 180 -14.90 2.34 4.62
C ILE A 180 -15.96 2.22 3.51
N GLN A 181 -16.69 1.10 3.45
CA GLN A 181 -17.75 0.89 2.45
C GLN A 181 -18.81 1.98 2.53
N THR A 182 -19.22 2.37 3.74
CA THR A 182 -20.21 3.42 3.97
C THR A 182 -19.71 4.79 3.51
N ARG A 183 -18.42 5.09 3.69
CA ARG A 183 -17.79 6.31 3.13
C ARG A 183 -17.83 6.29 1.61
N LEU A 184 -17.45 5.17 0.99
CA LEU A 184 -17.44 5.02 -0.47
C LEU A 184 -18.83 5.07 -1.10
N ASP A 185 -19.86 4.56 -0.43
CA ASP A 185 -21.24 4.54 -0.92
C ASP A 185 -21.93 5.91 -0.90
N ARG A 186 -21.36 6.87 -0.15
CA ARG A 186 -21.86 8.25 -0.08
C ARG A 186 -21.21 9.20 -1.07
N LEU A 187 -20.20 8.74 -1.78
CA LEU A 187 -19.58 9.50 -2.87
C LEU A 187 -20.58 9.71 -4.00
N GLU A 188 -20.48 10.86 -4.68
CA GLU A 188 -21.17 11.08 -5.95
C GLU A 188 -20.83 9.94 -6.94
N PRO A 189 -21.77 9.48 -7.79
CA PRO A 189 -21.54 8.34 -8.69
C PRO A 189 -20.24 8.39 -9.50
N GLY A 190 -19.85 9.56 -10.02
CA GLY A 190 -18.60 9.73 -10.77
C GLY A 190 -17.34 9.58 -9.89
N THR A 191 -17.37 10.14 -8.68
CA THR A 191 -16.31 9.99 -7.68
C THR A 191 -16.18 8.54 -7.21
N GLN A 192 -17.32 7.88 -6.98
CA GLN A 192 -17.35 6.47 -6.59
C GLN A 192 -16.77 5.58 -7.70
N LEU A 193 -17.19 5.80 -8.95
CA LEU A 193 -16.69 5.04 -10.10
C LEU A 193 -15.19 5.27 -10.30
N THR A 194 -14.73 6.51 -10.19
CA THR A 194 -13.30 6.86 -10.24
C THR A 194 -12.48 6.08 -9.22
N CYS A 195 -12.96 6.01 -7.97
CA CYS A 195 -12.31 5.23 -6.91
C CYS A 195 -12.26 3.73 -7.27
N LYS A 196 -13.36 3.15 -7.77
CA LYS A 196 -13.41 1.75 -8.20
C LYS A 196 -12.47 1.47 -9.37
N VAL A 197 -12.43 2.33 -10.39
CA VAL A 197 -11.51 2.17 -11.54
C VAL A 197 -10.05 2.25 -11.09
N ALA A 198 -9.71 3.24 -10.26
CA ALA A 198 -8.36 3.39 -9.72
C ALA A 198 -7.92 2.17 -8.89
N SER A 199 -8.85 1.54 -8.16
CA SER A 199 -8.56 0.36 -7.33
C SER A 199 -8.03 -0.84 -8.13
N VAL A 200 -8.38 -0.94 -9.41
CA VAL A 200 -7.90 -1.98 -10.33
C VAL A 200 -6.49 -1.68 -10.84
N VAL A 201 -6.12 -0.39 -10.99
CA VAL A 201 -4.79 0.00 -11.47
C VAL A 201 -3.71 -0.35 -10.44
N GLY A 202 -4.00 -0.13 -9.16
CA GLY A 202 -3.10 -0.48 -8.06
C GLY A 202 -3.18 0.50 -6.89
N ARG A 203 -2.41 0.24 -5.84
CA ARG A 203 -2.38 1.10 -4.64
C ARG A 203 -1.87 2.51 -4.94
N VAL A 204 -0.87 2.62 -5.82
CA VAL A 204 -0.36 3.87 -6.36
C VAL A 204 -0.66 3.89 -7.85
N PHE A 205 -1.27 4.95 -8.35
CA PHE A 205 -1.70 5.03 -9.74
C PHE A 205 -1.51 6.43 -10.30
N ALA A 206 -1.18 6.51 -11.59
CA ALA A 206 -1.13 7.77 -12.31
C ALA A 206 -2.52 8.15 -12.83
N ALA A 207 -2.88 9.43 -12.73
CA ALA A 207 -4.17 9.95 -13.16
C ALA A 207 -4.46 9.65 -14.63
N ARG A 208 -3.44 9.70 -15.50
CA ARG A 208 -3.58 9.40 -16.93
C ARG A 208 -3.97 7.95 -17.23
N VAL A 209 -3.58 6.99 -16.37
CA VAL A 209 -3.94 5.57 -16.55
C VAL A 209 -5.44 5.43 -16.31
N VAL A 210 -5.94 5.99 -15.20
CA VAL A 210 -7.37 6.00 -14.86
C VAL A 210 -8.18 6.71 -15.95
N ALA A 211 -7.69 7.83 -16.47
CA ALA A 211 -8.32 8.54 -17.58
C ALA A 211 -8.41 7.70 -18.86
N GLY A 212 -7.36 6.95 -19.18
CA GLY A 212 -7.27 6.14 -20.38
C GLY A 212 -8.15 4.89 -20.37
N ILE A 213 -8.52 4.40 -19.18
CA ILE A 213 -9.36 3.20 -19.01
C ILE A 213 -10.77 3.51 -18.51
N TYR A 214 -11.10 4.79 -18.34
CA TYR A 214 -12.38 5.18 -17.75
C TYR A 214 -13.55 4.69 -18.61
N PRO A 215 -14.56 3.99 -18.06
CA PRO A 215 -15.63 3.37 -18.86
C PRO A 215 -16.50 4.35 -19.65
N PHE A 216 -16.53 5.63 -19.27
CA PHE A 216 -17.37 6.66 -19.89
C PHE A 216 -16.50 7.79 -20.47
N PRO A 217 -16.05 7.70 -21.73
CA PRO A 217 -15.14 8.67 -22.35
C PRO A 217 -15.62 10.13 -22.30
N ASN A 218 -16.94 10.35 -22.36
CA ASN A 218 -17.54 11.69 -22.32
C ASN A 218 -17.39 12.36 -20.95
N GLU A 219 -17.21 11.59 -19.88
CA GLU A 219 -17.11 12.05 -18.50
C GLU A 219 -15.67 12.27 -18.04
N VAL A 220 -14.67 11.86 -18.84
CA VAL A 220 -13.25 11.96 -18.50
C VAL A 220 -12.82 13.41 -18.18
N LYS A 221 -13.51 14.41 -18.72
CA LYS A 221 -13.25 15.83 -18.40
C LYS A 221 -13.48 16.17 -16.93
N SER A 222 -14.37 15.44 -16.24
CA SER A 222 -14.67 15.61 -14.82
C SER A 222 -13.75 14.81 -13.91
N LEU A 223 -12.92 13.93 -14.46
CA LEU A 223 -12.09 12.98 -13.69
C LEU A 223 -11.13 13.68 -12.72
N ASN A 224 -10.50 14.78 -13.15
CA ASN A 224 -9.60 15.53 -12.28
C ASN A 224 -10.32 16.07 -11.05
N ASN A 225 -11.54 16.57 -11.21
CA ASN A 225 -12.36 17.05 -10.08
C ASN A 225 -12.75 15.89 -9.14
N TRP A 226 -13.04 14.70 -9.67
CA TRP A 226 -13.32 13.52 -8.86
C TRP A 226 -12.08 13.02 -8.10
N LEU A 227 -10.91 13.00 -8.74
CA LEU A 227 -9.64 12.68 -8.09
C LEU A 227 -9.26 13.69 -7.00
N GLU A 228 -9.47 14.98 -7.25
CA GLU A 228 -9.29 16.04 -6.24
C GLU A 228 -10.26 15.86 -5.07
N THR A 229 -11.52 15.52 -5.34
CA THR A 229 -12.51 15.22 -4.30
C THR A 229 -12.08 14.01 -3.46
N LEU A 230 -11.62 12.93 -4.09
CA LEU A 230 -11.09 11.75 -3.38
C LEU A 230 -9.85 12.09 -2.53
N ALA A 231 -8.99 12.99 -3.01
CA ALA A 231 -7.82 13.46 -2.27
C ALA A 231 -8.21 14.32 -1.07
N GLN A 232 -9.21 15.21 -1.22
CA GLN A 232 -9.75 16.04 -0.11
C GLN A 232 -10.42 15.19 0.97
N LEU A 233 -11.05 14.08 0.58
CA LEU A 233 -11.63 13.09 1.51
C LEU A 233 -10.59 12.13 2.10
N ASP A 234 -9.29 12.31 1.80
CA ASP A 234 -8.19 11.45 2.25
C ASP A 234 -8.38 9.97 1.85
N ILE A 235 -9.09 9.71 0.74
CA ILE A 235 -9.30 8.36 0.20
C ILE A 235 -8.13 7.98 -0.71
N THR A 236 -7.85 8.84 -1.70
CA THR A 236 -6.67 8.73 -2.57
C THR A 236 -5.90 10.05 -2.55
N PRO A 237 -5.16 10.37 -1.47
CA PRO A 237 -4.32 11.57 -1.43
C PRO A 237 -3.29 11.60 -2.58
N LEU A 238 -2.85 12.81 -2.91
CA LEU A 238 -1.84 13.05 -3.93
C LEU A 238 -0.47 12.57 -3.44
N GLU A 239 0.14 11.64 -4.17
CA GLU A 239 1.45 11.04 -3.88
C GLU A 239 2.59 11.87 -4.50
N SER A 240 2.44 12.23 -5.77
CA SER A 240 3.40 13.08 -6.47
C SER A 240 2.70 13.87 -7.58
N GLN A 241 3.24 15.06 -7.87
CA GLN A 241 2.85 15.86 -9.02
C GLN A 241 3.82 15.73 -10.20
N THR A 242 5.04 15.26 -9.94
CA THR A 242 6.15 15.26 -10.89
C THR A 242 6.84 13.90 -10.92
N PRO A 243 7.15 13.34 -12.11
CA PRO A 243 6.95 13.91 -13.44
C PRO A 243 5.49 13.92 -13.92
N GLU A 244 4.58 13.30 -13.18
CA GLU A 244 3.15 13.23 -13.49
C GLU A 244 2.30 13.19 -12.22
N LEU A 245 1.00 13.48 -12.35
CA LEU A 245 0.02 13.38 -11.25
C LEU A 245 -0.21 11.92 -10.87
N ARG A 246 0.20 11.58 -9.65
CA ARG A 246 0.04 10.26 -9.04
C ARG A 246 -0.69 10.38 -7.72
N TYR A 247 -1.60 9.45 -7.50
CA TYR A 247 -2.38 9.33 -6.29
C TYR A 247 -2.12 7.98 -5.65
N GLN A 248 -2.35 7.90 -4.36
CA GLN A 248 -2.18 6.66 -3.60
C GLN A 248 -3.39 6.45 -2.70
N PHE A 249 -3.93 5.23 -2.65
CA PHE A 249 -4.90 4.86 -1.63
C PHE A 249 -4.28 4.98 -0.24
N LYS A 250 -4.98 5.70 0.65
CA LYS A 250 -4.52 5.95 2.02
C LYS A 250 -4.15 4.66 2.76
N SER A 251 -4.93 3.59 2.54
CA SER A 251 -4.62 2.25 3.03
C SER A 251 -4.90 1.18 1.98
N ALA A 252 -4.20 0.05 2.06
CA ALA A 252 -4.48 -1.12 1.23
C ALA A 252 -5.93 -1.63 1.39
N LEU A 253 -6.48 -1.54 2.60
CA LEU A 253 -7.84 -1.96 2.87
C LEU A 253 -8.87 -1.10 2.13
N MET A 254 -8.61 0.21 1.98
CA MET A 254 -9.50 1.10 1.25
C MET A 254 -9.52 0.78 -0.25
N GLN A 255 -8.36 0.46 -0.84
CA GLN A 255 -8.28 -0.09 -2.19
C GLN A 255 -9.04 -1.41 -2.29
N GLU A 256 -8.86 -2.32 -1.33
CA GLU A 256 -9.53 -3.63 -1.32
C GLU A 256 -11.06 -3.49 -1.29
N VAL A 257 -11.61 -2.62 -0.44
CA VAL A 257 -13.06 -2.38 -0.37
C VAL A 257 -13.58 -1.80 -1.70
N ALA A 258 -12.87 -0.81 -2.27
CA ALA A 258 -13.23 -0.27 -3.58
C ALA A 258 -13.17 -1.35 -4.69
N TYR A 259 -12.12 -2.16 -4.74
CA TYR A 259 -11.93 -3.23 -5.71
C TYR A 259 -12.99 -4.33 -5.56
N THR A 260 -13.28 -4.73 -4.32
CA THR A 260 -14.23 -5.81 -4.04
C THR A 260 -15.68 -5.43 -4.27
N SER A 261 -15.98 -4.12 -4.31
CA SER A 261 -17.30 -3.61 -4.68
C SER A 261 -17.65 -3.75 -6.18
N LEU A 262 -16.65 -4.00 -7.03
CA LEU A 262 -16.86 -4.28 -8.46
C LEU A 262 -17.34 -5.72 -8.68
N LEU A 263 -18.25 -5.92 -9.63
CA LEU A 263 -18.62 -7.25 -10.11
C LEU A 263 -17.43 -7.91 -10.80
N MET A 264 -17.35 -9.24 -10.77
CA MET A 264 -16.23 -9.99 -11.39
C MET A 264 -16.04 -9.64 -12.87
N THR A 265 -17.13 -9.50 -13.63
CA THR A 265 -17.08 -9.10 -15.04
C THR A 265 -16.53 -7.69 -15.25
N GLN A 266 -16.85 -6.75 -14.36
CA GLN A 266 -16.30 -5.39 -14.40
C GLN A 266 -14.80 -5.39 -14.09
N ARG A 267 -14.35 -6.18 -13.11
CA ARG A 267 -12.92 -6.32 -12.79
C ARG A 267 -12.16 -6.89 -13.98
N GLN A 268 -12.65 -7.97 -14.58
CA GLN A 268 -12.03 -8.56 -15.78
C GLN A 268 -11.89 -7.54 -16.91
N ALA A 269 -12.96 -6.77 -17.20
CA ALA A 269 -12.94 -5.75 -18.23
C ALA A 269 -11.94 -4.62 -17.91
N LEU A 270 -11.87 -4.17 -16.65
CA LEU A 270 -10.93 -3.12 -16.24
C LEU A 270 -9.47 -3.63 -16.23
N HIS A 271 -9.20 -4.84 -15.76
CA HIS A 271 -7.86 -5.45 -15.83
C HIS A 271 -7.38 -5.55 -17.29
N GLN A 272 -8.26 -5.99 -18.19
CA GLN A 272 -7.97 -6.00 -19.62
C GLN A 272 -7.69 -4.58 -20.14
N ALA A 273 -8.52 -3.61 -19.79
CA ALA A 273 -8.35 -2.22 -20.23
C ALA A 273 -7.02 -1.62 -19.73
N VAL A 274 -6.60 -1.92 -18.50
CA VAL A 274 -5.28 -1.51 -17.98
C VAL A 274 -4.16 -2.10 -18.82
N ALA A 275 -4.19 -3.40 -19.07
CA ALA A 275 -3.15 -4.06 -19.85
C ALA A 275 -3.07 -3.49 -21.27
N GLU A 276 -4.20 -3.36 -21.96
CA GLU A 276 -4.29 -2.79 -23.30
C GLU A 276 -3.86 -1.31 -23.36
N TRP A 277 -4.09 -0.56 -22.29
CA TRP A 277 -3.62 0.82 -22.18
C TRP A 277 -2.09 0.88 -22.13
N TYR A 278 -1.45 0.06 -21.27
CA TYR A 278 0.01 -0.02 -21.20
C TYR A 278 0.62 -0.50 -22.51
N GLU A 279 0.04 -1.53 -23.15
CA GLU A 279 0.49 -2.01 -24.46
C GLU A 279 0.50 -0.93 -25.53
N ARG A 280 -0.53 -0.09 -25.55
CA ARG A 280 -0.69 1.01 -26.51
C ARG A 280 0.28 2.16 -26.25
N GLU A 281 0.46 2.54 -24.99
CA GLU A 281 1.30 3.68 -24.60
C GLU A 281 2.79 3.39 -24.74
N TYR A 282 3.23 2.18 -24.39
CA TYR A 282 4.65 1.85 -24.31
C TYR A 282 5.16 0.96 -25.44
N GLY A 283 4.28 0.30 -26.21
CA GLY A 283 4.62 -0.41 -27.46
C GLY A 283 5.89 -1.27 -27.38
N ASP A 284 7.01 -0.77 -27.92
CA ASP A 284 8.28 -1.51 -27.95
C ASP A 284 9.03 -1.56 -26.62
N ASP A 285 8.75 -0.63 -25.69
CA ASP A 285 9.37 -0.55 -24.34
C ASP A 285 8.53 -1.27 -23.25
N LEU A 286 7.65 -2.18 -23.66
CA LEU A 286 6.81 -2.97 -22.74
C LEU A 286 7.61 -3.91 -21.82
N ASP A 287 8.89 -4.17 -22.10
CA ASP A 287 9.71 -5.13 -21.34
C ASP A 287 9.76 -4.76 -19.85
N THR A 288 9.77 -3.46 -19.52
CA THR A 288 9.73 -2.94 -18.14
C THR A 288 8.40 -3.24 -17.44
N PHE A 289 7.30 -3.34 -18.20
CA PHE A 289 5.94 -3.52 -17.68
C PHE A 289 5.46 -4.98 -17.74
N VAL A 290 6.26 -5.92 -18.24
CA VAL A 290 5.86 -7.34 -18.36
C VAL A 290 5.33 -7.93 -17.03
N PRO A 291 5.95 -7.69 -15.85
CA PRO A 291 5.39 -8.21 -14.60
C PRO A 291 4.01 -7.63 -14.27
N LEU A 292 3.81 -6.34 -14.53
CA LEU A 292 2.53 -5.66 -14.31
C LEU A 292 1.45 -6.19 -15.28
N LEU A 293 1.78 -6.32 -16.57
CA LEU A 293 0.88 -6.91 -17.55
C LEU A 293 0.53 -8.36 -17.20
N ALA A 294 1.49 -9.13 -16.68
CA ALA A 294 1.26 -10.50 -16.28
C ALA A 294 0.22 -10.57 -15.16
N ASP A 295 0.33 -9.70 -14.17
CA ASP A 295 -0.64 -9.58 -13.09
C ASP A 295 -2.04 -9.25 -13.65
N HIS A 296 -2.17 -8.18 -14.44
CA HIS A 296 -3.48 -7.80 -15.00
C HIS A 296 -4.08 -8.86 -15.92
N TYR A 297 -3.32 -9.47 -16.84
CA TYR A 297 -3.85 -10.51 -17.71
C TYR A 297 -4.23 -11.79 -16.95
N SER A 298 -3.60 -12.08 -15.81
CA SER A 298 -3.95 -13.24 -14.98
C SER A 298 -5.37 -13.16 -14.43
N HIS A 299 -5.93 -11.94 -14.33
CA HIS A 299 -7.31 -11.67 -13.95
C HIS A 299 -8.28 -11.65 -15.14
N THR A 300 -7.87 -12.05 -16.34
CA THR A 300 -8.68 -12.01 -17.57
C THR A 300 -8.70 -13.37 -18.28
N GLU A 301 -9.64 -13.55 -19.22
CA GLU A 301 -9.66 -14.73 -20.10
C GLU A 301 -8.51 -14.73 -21.12
N GLN A 302 -7.81 -13.60 -21.30
CA GLN A 302 -6.73 -13.44 -22.29
C GLN A 302 -5.35 -13.87 -21.78
N TRP A 303 -5.26 -14.46 -20.59
CA TRP A 303 -4.01 -14.95 -20.01
C TRP A 303 -3.20 -15.83 -20.98
N GLY A 304 -3.86 -16.75 -21.69
CA GLY A 304 -3.20 -17.63 -22.66
C GLY A 304 -2.53 -16.87 -23.80
N ARG A 305 -3.21 -15.84 -24.33
CA ARG A 305 -2.68 -14.97 -25.40
C ARG A 305 -1.46 -14.19 -24.92
N PHE A 306 -1.50 -13.67 -23.70
CA PHE A 306 -0.36 -12.95 -23.12
C PHE A 306 0.87 -13.85 -22.94
N LEU A 307 0.68 -15.10 -22.50
CA LEU A 307 1.78 -16.07 -22.40
C LEU A 307 2.43 -16.35 -23.76
N ASP A 308 1.62 -16.47 -24.81
CA ASP A 308 2.14 -16.67 -26.18
C ASP A 308 2.85 -15.43 -26.72
N PHE A 309 2.36 -14.23 -26.41
CA PHE A 309 3.06 -12.97 -26.68
C PHE A 309 4.46 -12.93 -26.00
N CYS A 310 4.54 -13.26 -24.70
CA CYS A 310 5.80 -13.33 -23.97
C CYS A 310 6.78 -14.36 -24.57
N ARG A 311 6.27 -15.52 -25.01
CA ARG A 311 7.09 -16.57 -25.66
C ARG A 311 7.66 -16.08 -26.99
N THR A 312 6.84 -15.42 -27.81
CA THR A 312 7.23 -14.96 -29.15
C THR A 312 8.27 -13.84 -29.11
N ARG A 313 8.11 -12.86 -28.20
CA ARG A 313 9.14 -11.82 -27.98
C ARG A 313 10.47 -12.39 -27.49
N ARG A 314 10.45 -13.42 -26.64
CA ARG A 314 11.65 -14.15 -26.21
C ARG A 314 12.30 -14.99 -27.31
N ALA A 315 11.56 -15.40 -28.34
CA ALA A 315 12.13 -16.13 -29.47
C ALA A 315 12.92 -15.21 -30.42
N GLY A 316 12.57 -13.92 -30.50
CA GLY A 316 13.25 -12.92 -31.32
C GLY A 316 14.47 -12.24 -30.67
N ARG A 317 14.63 -12.34 -29.34
CA ARG A 317 15.81 -11.87 -28.60
C ARG A 317 16.50 -13.06 -27.95
N ARG A 318 17.78 -13.30 -28.26
CA ARG A 318 18.61 -14.33 -27.60
C ARG A 318 18.46 -14.14 -26.07
N PRO A 319 17.90 -15.09 -25.33
CA PRO A 319 17.63 -14.86 -23.91
C PRO A 319 18.95 -14.80 -23.15
N PRO A 320 19.12 -13.90 -22.16
CA PRO A 320 20.02 -14.21 -21.06
C PRO A 320 19.42 -15.45 -20.36
N LEU A 321 20.20 -16.53 -20.33
CA LEU A 321 19.85 -17.81 -19.71
C LEU A 321 19.35 -17.59 -18.27
N CYS A 322 18.04 -17.58 -18.01
CA CYS A 322 17.38 -18.00 -16.76
C CYS A 322 15.90 -17.58 -16.79
N GLN A 323 15.01 -18.49 -17.19
CA GLN A 323 13.64 -18.55 -16.65
C GLN A 323 12.93 -19.85 -17.06
N ARG A 324 13.62 -21.00 -16.91
CA ARG A 324 12.98 -22.31 -17.12
C ARG A 324 12.12 -22.79 -15.94
N ARG A 325 12.15 -22.13 -14.77
CA ARG A 325 11.53 -22.67 -13.54
C ARG A 325 10.28 -21.95 -13.01
N SER A 326 9.95 -20.74 -13.49
CA SER A 326 8.71 -20.06 -13.08
C SER A 326 7.44 -20.66 -13.70
N LEU A 327 7.59 -21.42 -14.80
CA LEU A 327 6.48 -22.09 -15.48
C LEU A 327 6.02 -23.40 -14.79
N GLU A 328 6.90 -24.05 -14.02
CA GLU A 328 6.54 -25.31 -13.32
C GLU A 328 5.69 -25.05 -12.06
N LEU A 329 5.89 -23.92 -11.37
CA LEU A 329 5.10 -23.55 -10.20
C LEU A 329 3.74 -22.96 -10.56
N SER A 330 3.61 -22.29 -11.71
CA SER A 330 2.33 -21.72 -12.18
C SER A 330 1.39 -22.81 -12.74
N ASN A 331 1.92 -23.82 -13.44
CA ASN A 331 1.11 -24.95 -13.91
C ASN A 331 0.59 -25.84 -12.76
N ALA A 332 1.31 -25.92 -11.64
CA ALA A 332 0.83 -26.63 -10.44
C ALA A 332 -0.29 -25.87 -9.71
N GLY A 333 -0.30 -24.53 -9.76
CA GLY A 333 -1.35 -23.70 -9.17
C GLY A 333 -2.71 -23.81 -9.88
N HIS A 334 -2.71 -23.97 -11.21
CA HIS A 334 -3.95 -24.11 -12.00
C HIS A 334 -4.70 -25.43 -11.77
N GLN A 335 -4.02 -26.51 -11.36
CA GLN A 335 -4.71 -27.76 -11.01
C GLN A 335 -5.31 -27.75 -9.60
N CYS A 336 -4.87 -26.86 -8.71
CA CYS A 336 -5.44 -26.71 -7.37
C CYS A 336 -6.63 -25.73 -7.32
N ALA A 337 -6.63 -24.68 -8.14
CA ALA A 337 -7.70 -23.67 -8.18
C ALA A 337 -9.05 -24.20 -8.70
N ALA A 338 -9.10 -25.40 -9.29
CA ALA A 338 -10.32 -26.00 -9.82
C ALA A 338 -11.14 -26.79 -8.78
N ARG A 339 -10.72 -26.91 -7.51
CA ARG A 339 -11.42 -27.75 -6.52
C ARG A 339 -11.70 -27.17 -5.14
N GLN A 340 -11.23 -25.98 -4.80
CA GLN A 340 -11.62 -25.30 -3.56
C GLN A 340 -11.64 -23.80 -3.82
N GLY A 341 -12.79 -23.18 -3.56
CA GLY A 341 -12.96 -21.73 -3.63
C GLY A 341 -12.21 -21.10 -2.47
N ASP A 342 -10.97 -20.69 -2.71
CA ASP A 342 -10.20 -19.81 -1.85
C ASP A 342 -9.41 -18.79 -2.69
N ILE A 343 -9.43 -17.56 -2.19
CA ILE A 343 -9.04 -16.32 -2.84
C ILE A 343 -7.51 -16.30 -3.00
N ALA A 344 -7.02 -16.40 -4.24
CA ALA A 344 -5.62 -16.19 -4.56
C ALA A 344 -5.31 -14.69 -4.63
N PHE A 345 -4.66 -14.15 -3.59
CA PHE A 345 -4.00 -12.85 -3.65
C PHE A 345 -2.72 -12.99 -4.48
N GLY A 346 -2.71 -12.41 -5.68
CA GLY A 346 -1.53 -12.27 -6.52
C GLY A 346 -0.56 -11.27 -5.91
N ALA A 347 0.61 -11.74 -5.49
CA ALA A 347 1.74 -10.90 -5.12
C ALA A 347 2.41 -10.37 -6.40
N GLY A 348 1.83 -9.33 -6.98
CA GLY A 348 2.44 -8.51 -8.01
C GLY A 348 3.23 -7.36 -7.38
N LEU A 349 4.49 -7.59 -7.03
CA LEU A 349 5.42 -6.51 -6.68
C LEU A 349 5.70 -5.69 -7.95
N SER A 350 4.91 -4.63 -8.16
CA SER A 350 5.31 -3.53 -9.04
C SER A 350 6.54 -2.86 -8.41
N ALA A 351 7.63 -2.82 -9.17
CA ALA A 351 8.86 -2.14 -8.80
C ALA A 351 8.64 -0.62 -8.79
N THR A 352 7.95 -0.09 -7.79
CA THR A 352 7.93 1.35 -7.50
C THR A 352 7.61 1.60 -6.03
N ALA A 353 8.65 1.84 -5.23
CA ALA A 353 8.69 2.78 -4.10
C ALA A 353 9.96 2.54 -3.26
N LEU A 354 11.15 2.74 -3.85
CA LEU A 354 12.30 3.12 -3.03
C LEU A 354 12.18 4.65 -2.83
N SER A 355 11.45 5.07 -1.81
CA SER A 355 11.57 6.44 -1.33
C SER A 355 12.88 6.54 -0.54
N VAL A 356 13.97 6.89 -1.22
CA VAL A 356 15.20 7.30 -0.53
C VAL A 356 15.02 8.75 -0.11
N ALA A 357 14.41 8.95 1.04
CA ALA A 357 14.38 10.26 1.69
C ALA A 357 15.76 10.53 2.32
N ALA A 358 16.72 10.98 1.52
CA ALA A 358 17.98 11.51 2.02
C ALA A 358 17.73 12.89 2.66
N LYS A 359 17.24 12.93 3.91
CA LYS A 359 17.32 14.14 4.73
C LYS A 359 18.78 14.32 5.15
N THR A 360 19.55 15.04 4.35
CA THR A 360 20.86 15.54 4.77
C THR A 360 20.65 16.49 5.94
N GLY A 361 20.96 16.03 7.15
CA GLY A 361 20.97 16.85 8.35
C GLY A 361 22.05 17.93 8.27
N ARG A 362 21.75 19.06 7.63
CA ARG A 362 22.39 20.33 7.97
C ARG A 362 21.45 21.08 8.90
N SER A 363 21.75 20.97 10.19
CA SER A 363 21.22 21.91 11.15
C SER A 363 21.72 23.31 10.78
N LEU A 364 20.77 24.23 10.59
CA LEU A 364 21.04 25.66 10.60
C LEU A 364 20.07 26.26 11.60
N CYS A 365 20.42 26.12 12.88
CA CYS A 365 20.14 27.17 13.86
C CYS A 365 21.46 27.89 14.09
N PRO A 366 21.44 29.22 14.06
CA PRO A 366 21.70 29.88 15.34
C PRO A 366 20.76 31.06 15.57
N HIS A 367 19.93 30.96 16.61
CA HIS A 367 19.61 32.12 17.42
C HIS A 367 20.83 32.42 18.29
N GLN A 368 21.53 33.53 18.02
CA GLN A 368 22.35 34.20 19.02
C GLN A 368 22.00 35.69 19.04
N GLN A 369 21.70 36.13 20.25
CA GLN A 369 21.26 37.44 20.67
C GLN A 369 22.33 38.50 20.39
N LEU A 370 21.94 39.67 19.87
CA LEU A 370 22.59 40.93 20.19
C LEU A 370 21.52 42.00 20.45
N ARG A 371 21.66 42.61 21.63
CA ARG A 371 20.87 43.69 22.25
C ARG A 371 21.07 45.05 21.54
N PRO A 372 20.26 46.08 21.85
CA PRO A 372 20.14 47.31 21.06
C PRO A 372 21.22 48.36 21.39
N ALA A 373 21.49 49.26 20.44
CA ALA A 373 22.14 50.54 20.68
C ALA A 373 21.46 51.65 19.86
N ARG A 374 21.18 52.75 20.57
CA ARG A 374 20.58 54.00 20.11
C ARG A 374 21.50 54.77 19.15
N ALA A 375 20.90 55.48 18.19
CA ALA A 375 20.96 56.94 18.06
C ALA A 375 19.79 57.38 17.17
#